data_AF-A0A554W2K7-F1
#
_entry.id   AF-A0A554W2K7-F1
#
_cell.length_a   1.000
_cell.length_b   1.000
_cell.length_c   1.000
_cell.angle_alpha   90.00
_cell.angle_beta   90.00
_cell.angle_gamma   90.00
#
_symmetry.space_group_name_H-M   'P 1'
#
loop_
_entity.id
_entity.type
_entity.pdbx_description
1 polymer ?
#
loop_
_entity_poly.entity_id
_entity_poly.type
_entity_poly.pdbx_seq_one_letter_code
_entity_poly.pdbx_strand_id
1 'polypeptide(L)'
;MNASGFRLESRGPVEGMAGPHPWSRFVALGDSFTEGVGDPEPRSPGGLRGWADRVAEELSVGHEDFAYANLAVRGLLLEQILDQQTGPAMALKPDLIALSGGGNDLVFRGTDPDKLAAKLDAAVGLLSSTGATMVLFTGPDWGGTPMIGHNRAKVAIFNENIRTIAHRHDAVIADLWALRALTDPRMWDPDRLHFSPLGYHTIAMMVLDTLNVPHTLRPLRPKALPDSSWRHARAEDLVWARKYLVPWVLRRIRHETEEELQAKRPVAGPVFGAGMPPGTFIGTHPQDL
;
A
#
# COMPACT_ATOMS: atom_id res chain seq x y z
N MET A 1 -37.57 -40.40 10.61
CA MET A 1 -36.73 -39.34 11.20
C MET A 1 -35.29 -39.84 11.23
N ASN A 2 -34.35 -39.00 10.77
CA ASN A 2 -32.89 -39.16 10.68
C ASN A 2 -32.35 -40.27 9.75
N ALA A 3 -31.30 -40.08 8.96
CA ALA A 3 -30.34 -38.98 8.84
C ALA A 3 -29.80 -38.91 7.39
N SER A 4 -29.85 -37.73 6.78
CA SER A 4 -29.20 -37.44 5.50
C SER A 4 -27.74 -37.07 5.78
N GLY A 5 -26.82 -37.98 5.50
CA GLY A 5 -25.39 -37.73 5.61
C GLY A 5 -24.93 -36.73 4.55
N PHE A 6 -24.60 -35.51 4.96
CA PHE A 6 -23.82 -34.58 4.14
C PHE A 6 -22.39 -35.12 4.04
N ARG A 7 -22.04 -35.67 2.87
CA ARG A 7 -20.68 -36.05 2.54
C ARG A 7 -19.95 -34.77 2.11
N LEU A 8 -19.00 -34.31 2.91
CA LEU A 8 -18.08 -33.23 2.54
C LEU A 8 -17.18 -33.78 1.42
N GLU A 9 -17.38 -33.34 0.19
CA GLU A 9 -16.43 -33.62 -0.88
C GLU A 9 -15.13 -32.88 -0.59
N SER A 10 -14.06 -33.64 -0.36
CA SER A 10 -12.70 -33.14 -0.24
C SER A 10 -12.27 -32.55 -1.59
N ARG A 11 -12.25 -31.22 -1.70
CA ARG A 11 -11.57 -30.55 -2.81
C ARG A 11 -10.08 -30.88 -2.71
N GLY A 12 -9.56 -31.60 -3.70
CA GLY A 12 -8.14 -31.86 -3.87
C GLY A 12 -7.33 -30.57 -4.06
N PRO A 13 -5.99 -30.66 -4.08
CA PRO A 13 -5.14 -29.50 -4.27
C PRO A 13 -5.38 -28.90 -5.66
N VAL A 14 -5.67 -27.59 -5.70
CA VAL A 14 -5.71 -26.84 -6.95
C VAL A 14 -4.26 -26.56 -7.36
N GLU A 15 -3.72 -27.43 -8.20
CA GLU A 15 -2.48 -27.17 -8.92
C GLU A 15 -2.67 -26.00 -9.88
N GLY A 16 -1.68 -25.11 -9.90
CA GLY A 16 -1.56 -23.83 -10.60
C GLY A 16 -2.65 -23.44 -11.60
N MET A 17 -3.35 -22.34 -11.31
CA MET A 17 -3.70 -21.31 -12.30
C MET A 17 -3.92 -19.98 -11.57
N ALA A 18 -2.93 -19.09 -11.62
CA ALA A 18 -3.28 -17.68 -11.76
C ALA A 18 -4.10 -17.59 -13.05
N GLY A 19 -5.32 -17.06 -12.98
CA GLY A 19 -6.16 -16.91 -14.16
C GLY A 19 -5.56 -15.88 -15.12
N PRO A 20 -5.78 -15.97 -16.43
CA PRO A 20 -5.27 -14.98 -17.36
C PRO A 20 -5.90 -13.62 -17.04
N HIS A 21 -5.07 -12.66 -16.65
CA HIS A 21 -5.43 -11.25 -16.58
C HIS A 21 -4.91 -10.51 -17.82
N PRO A 22 -5.46 -9.33 -18.17
CA PRO A 22 -5.10 -8.65 -19.41
C PRO A 22 -3.82 -7.82 -19.33
N TRP A 23 -3.30 -7.58 -18.12
CA TRP A 23 -2.20 -6.64 -17.90
C TRP A 23 -0.82 -7.25 -18.14
N SER A 24 0.03 -6.53 -18.86
CA SER A 24 1.42 -6.87 -19.14
C SER A 24 2.40 -5.92 -18.43
N ARG A 25 1.94 -4.74 -17.98
CA ARG A 25 2.79 -3.73 -17.37
C ARG A 25 2.11 -2.99 -16.23
N PHE A 26 2.55 -3.33 -15.02
CA PHE A 26 2.09 -2.72 -13.78
C PHE A 26 3.06 -1.63 -13.29
N VAL A 27 2.53 -0.42 -13.04
CA VAL A 27 3.28 0.68 -12.42
C VAL A 27 2.58 1.13 -11.14
N ALA A 28 3.30 1.07 -10.02
CA ALA A 28 2.82 1.50 -8.72
C ALA A 28 3.37 2.89 -8.36
N LEU A 29 2.49 3.82 -8.00
CA LEU A 29 2.79 5.18 -7.59
C LEU A 29 2.39 5.39 -6.13
N GLY A 30 3.12 6.24 -5.43
CA GLY A 30 2.73 6.72 -4.11
C GLY A 30 3.88 7.09 -3.19
N ASP A 31 3.64 6.89 -1.91
CA ASP A 31 4.54 7.20 -0.80
C ASP A 31 5.08 5.90 -0.16
N SER A 32 5.41 5.97 1.14
CA SER A 32 5.95 4.87 1.92
C SER A 32 5.02 3.65 1.95
N PHE A 33 3.70 3.86 1.82
CA PHE A 33 2.75 2.76 1.74
C PHE A 33 3.02 1.89 0.51
N THR A 34 3.14 2.51 -0.66
CA THR A 34 3.40 1.82 -1.93
C THR A 34 4.84 1.32 -2.03
N GLU A 35 5.80 2.04 -1.44
CA GLU A 35 7.19 1.61 -1.39
C GLU A 35 7.36 0.31 -0.58
N GLY A 36 6.58 0.14 0.50
CA GLY A 36 6.57 -1.05 1.35
C GLY A 36 7.28 -0.88 2.69
N VAL A 37 7.38 0.36 3.20
CA VAL A 37 7.99 0.63 4.51
C VAL A 37 7.25 -0.13 5.61
N GLY A 38 7.97 -0.81 6.51
CA GLY A 38 7.39 -1.69 7.52
C GLY A 38 7.44 -3.18 7.14
N ASP A 39 7.93 -3.52 5.95
CA ASP A 39 8.11 -4.89 5.48
C ASP A 39 9.51 -5.15 4.90
N PRO A 40 10.53 -5.25 5.77
CA PRO A 40 11.91 -5.49 5.36
C PRO A 40 12.07 -6.88 4.74
N GLU A 41 12.59 -6.92 3.52
CA GLU A 41 13.00 -8.13 2.82
C GLU A 41 14.32 -7.83 2.12
N PRO A 42 15.46 -8.29 2.66
CA PRO A 42 16.78 -7.94 2.15
C PRO A 42 16.99 -8.26 0.67
N ARG A 43 16.27 -9.25 0.12
CA ARG A 43 16.39 -9.65 -1.28
C ARG A 43 15.51 -8.84 -2.22
N SER A 44 14.55 -8.06 -1.71
CA SER A 44 13.73 -7.18 -2.53
C SER A 44 14.51 -5.92 -2.89
N PRO A 45 14.32 -5.36 -4.10
CA PRO A 45 14.85 -4.05 -4.47
C PRO A 45 14.54 -3.00 -3.39
N GLY A 46 15.53 -2.20 -3.00
CA GLY A 46 15.36 -1.22 -1.93
C GLY A 46 15.19 -1.82 -0.52
N GLY A 47 15.33 -3.14 -0.36
CA GLY A 47 15.25 -3.86 0.92
C GLY A 47 13.84 -3.96 1.50
N LEU A 48 12.80 -3.62 0.71
CA LEU A 48 11.40 -3.60 1.13
C LEU A 48 10.53 -4.31 0.09
N ARG A 49 9.60 -5.17 0.54
CA ARG A 49 8.69 -5.89 -0.37
C ARG A 49 7.35 -5.18 -0.49
N GLY A 50 6.58 -5.04 0.59
CA GLY A 50 5.29 -4.34 0.60
C GLY A 50 4.19 -5.06 -0.19
N TRP A 51 3.02 -4.44 -0.31
CA TRP A 51 1.88 -5.05 -1.04
C TRP A 51 2.11 -5.06 -2.55
N ALA A 52 2.70 -3.99 -3.10
CA ALA A 52 2.80 -3.79 -4.54
C ALA A 52 3.71 -4.85 -5.19
N ASP A 53 4.82 -5.20 -4.54
CA ASP A 53 5.70 -6.28 -5.01
C ASP A 53 4.97 -7.63 -4.95
N ARG A 54 4.24 -7.93 -3.87
CA ARG A 54 3.45 -9.19 -3.76
C ARG A 54 2.37 -9.30 -4.83
N VAL A 55 1.71 -8.20 -5.17
CA VAL A 55 0.74 -8.17 -6.28
C VAL A 55 1.46 -8.43 -7.61
N ALA A 56 2.59 -7.76 -7.86
CA ALA A 56 3.37 -7.97 -9.09
C ALA A 56 3.88 -9.41 -9.22
N GLU A 57 4.32 -10.02 -8.11
CA GLU A 57 4.75 -11.41 -8.05
C GLU A 57 3.63 -12.36 -8.49
N GLU A 58 2.41 -12.20 -7.98
CA GLU A 58 1.26 -13.02 -8.36
C GLU A 58 0.81 -12.77 -9.81
N LEU A 59 0.81 -11.52 -10.27
CA LEU A 59 0.50 -11.18 -11.66
C LEU A 59 1.56 -11.72 -12.66
N SER A 60 2.81 -11.87 -12.24
CA SER A 60 3.86 -12.41 -13.12
C SER A 60 3.77 -13.93 -13.34
N VAL A 61 3.01 -14.65 -12.51
CA VAL A 61 2.93 -16.12 -12.59
C VAL A 61 2.27 -16.54 -13.90
N GLY A 62 3.04 -17.19 -14.77
CA GLY A 62 2.56 -17.65 -16.08
C GLY A 62 2.46 -16.56 -17.14
N HIS A 63 3.01 -15.36 -16.87
CA HIS A 63 3.01 -14.22 -17.79
C HIS A 63 4.45 -13.77 -18.08
N GLU A 64 5.14 -14.44 -19.02
CA GLU A 64 6.60 -14.30 -19.24
C GLU A 64 7.06 -12.86 -19.52
N ASP A 65 6.24 -12.07 -20.23
CA ASP A 65 6.56 -10.68 -20.59
C ASP A 65 6.06 -9.64 -19.57
N PHE A 66 5.61 -10.07 -18.38
CA PHE A 66 5.08 -9.15 -17.37
C PHE A 66 6.17 -8.24 -16.81
N ALA A 67 5.94 -6.93 -16.85
CA ALA A 67 6.87 -5.92 -16.40
C ALA A 67 6.30 -5.08 -15.23
N TYR A 68 7.13 -4.84 -14.23
CA TYR A 68 6.74 -4.13 -13.01
C TYR A 68 7.68 -2.97 -12.69
N ALA A 69 7.10 -1.82 -12.34
CA ALA A 69 7.80 -0.69 -11.75
C ALA A 69 7.12 -0.23 -10.45
N ASN A 70 7.93 0.28 -9.53
CA ASN A 70 7.48 0.90 -8.29
C ASN A 70 8.19 2.25 -8.17
N LEU A 71 7.43 3.30 -8.49
CA LEU A 71 7.90 4.69 -8.52
C LEU A 71 7.73 5.38 -7.16
N ALA A 72 7.20 4.67 -6.17
CA ALA A 72 6.89 5.24 -4.89
C ALA A 72 8.16 5.61 -4.11
N VAL A 73 8.07 6.73 -3.39
CA VAL A 73 9.14 7.26 -2.56
C VAL A 73 8.54 7.68 -1.23
N ARG A 74 9.01 7.13 -0.12
CA ARG A 74 8.55 7.50 1.22
C ARG A 74 8.64 8.99 1.49
N GLY A 75 7.73 9.45 2.35
CA GLY A 75 7.71 10.84 2.83
C GLY A 75 7.11 11.85 1.85
N LEU A 76 6.81 11.47 0.60
CA LEU A 76 6.17 12.38 -0.35
C LEU A 76 4.71 12.71 0.05
N LEU A 77 4.33 13.97 -0.14
CA LEU A 77 2.93 14.39 -0.15
C LEU A 77 2.29 14.13 -1.50
N LEU A 78 0.96 14.21 -1.58
CA LEU A 78 0.22 13.99 -2.82
C LEU A 78 0.78 14.84 -3.97
N GLU A 79 0.91 16.14 -3.81
CA GLU A 79 1.41 17.03 -4.88
C GLU A 79 2.80 16.61 -5.37
N GLN A 80 3.69 16.21 -4.46
CA GLN A 80 5.03 15.74 -4.82
C GLN A 80 4.98 14.40 -5.58
N ILE A 81 4.09 13.48 -5.17
CA ILE A 81 3.83 12.22 -5.91
C ILE A 81 3.38 12.56 -7.34
N LEU A 82 2.40 13.46 -7.47
CA LEU A 82 1.83 13.82 -8.77
C LEU A 82 2.89 14.46 -9.69
N ASP A 83 3.65 15.42 -9.17
CA ASP A 83 4.67 16.15 -9.94
C ASP A 83 5.82 15.24 -10.38
N GLN A 84 6.26 14.33 -9.50
CA GLN A 84 7.46 13.52 -9.72
C GLN A 84 7.17 12.20 -10.43
N GLN A 85 6.00 11.59 -10.22
CA GLN A 85 5.75 10.19 -10.63
C GLN A 85 4.80 10.06 -11.81
N THR A 86 3.89 11.02 -12.05
CA THR A 86 2.87 10.92 -13.13
C THR A 86 3.52 10.85 -14.52
N GLY A 87 4.45 11.76 -14.81
CA GLY A 87 5.18 11.79 -16.09
C GLY A 87 5.99 10.51 -16.33
N PRO A 88 6.88 10.11 -15.40
CA PRO A 88 7.61 8.85 -15.50
C PRO A 88 6.70 7.61 -15.63
N ALA A 89 5.59 7.55 -14.90
CA ALA A 89 4.63 6.46 -15.01
C ALA A 89 4.07 6.35 -16.44
N MET A 90 3.61 7.46 -17.03
CA MET A 90 3.10 7.47 -18.40
C MET A 90 4.17 7.08 -19.42
N ALA A 91 5.42 7.50 -19.22
CA ALA A 91 6.54 7.16 -20.11
C ALA A 91 6.82 5.65 -20.15
N LEU A 92 6.49 4.92 -19.07
CA LEU A 92 6.60 3.46 -19.01
C LEU A 92 5.50 2.75 -19.81
N LYS A 93 4.44 3.44 -20.25
CA LYS A 93 3.29 2.87 -20.99
C LYS A 93 2.61 1.70 -20.25
N PRO A 94 2.17 1.90 -19.00
CA PRO A 94 1.45 0.88 -18.23
C PRO A 94 0.10 0.54 -18.86
N ASP A 95 -0.36 -0.68 -18.58
CA ASP A 95 -1.75 -1.08 -18.76
C ASP A 95 -2.46 -1.34 -17.42
N LEU A 96 -1.71 -1.37 -16.30
CA LEU A 96 -2.21 -1.34 -14.92
C LEU A 96 -1.45 -0.29 -14.11
N ILE A 97 -2.18 0.60 -13.45
CA ILE A 97 -1.61 1.63 -12.58
C ILE A 97 -2.28 1.55 -11.21
N ALA A 98 -1.47 1.54 -10.16
CA ALA A 98 -1.95 1.74 -8.80
C ALA A 98 -1.44 3.08 -8.27
N LEU A 99 -2.35 3.90 -7.72
CA LEU A 99 -2.02 5.18 -7.13
C LEU A 99 -2.57 5.26 -5.71
N SER A 100 -1.66 5.47 -4.76
CA SER A 100 -1.98 5.82 -3.37
C SER A 100 -1.25 7.10 -2.98
N GLY A 101 -1.93 8.02 -2.30
CA GLY A 101 -1.33 9.25 -1.83
C GLY A 101 -2.31 10.08 -1.00
N GLY A 102 -1.79 11.09 -0.30
CA GLY A 102 -2.59 11.98 0.55
C GLY A 102 -2.63 11.56 2.02
N GLY A 103 -2.18 10.35 2.37
CA GLY A 103 -2.09 9.91 3.77
C GLY A 103 -1.22 10.84 4.61
N ASN A 104 -0.04 11.18 4.10
CA ASN A 104 0.88 12.14 4.75
C ASN A 104 0.23 13.52 4.91
N ASP A 105 -0.43 14.04 3.87
CA ASP A 105 -1.12 15.33 3.91
C ASP A 105 -2.20 15.38 5.00
N LEU A 106 -2.97 14.30 5.17
CA LEU A 106 -4.09 14.24 6.11
C LEU A 106 -3.66 14.20 7.58
N VAL A 107 -2.44 13.72 7.87
CA VAL A 107 -1.90 13.69 9.24
C VAL A 107 -1.60 15.10 9.75
N PHE A 108 -1.15 16.00 8.88
CA PHE A 108 -0.79 17.38 9.25
C PHE A 108 -2.03 18.28 9.43
N ARG A 109 -1.90 19.29 10.28
CA ARG A 109 -2.96 20.28 10.55
C ARG A 109 -3.07 21.26 9.38
N GLY A 110 -4.30 21.57 8.97
CA GLY A 110 -4.58 22.59 7.94
C GLY A 110 -4.90 22.06 6.54
N THR A 111 -4.75 20.75 6.30
CA THR A 111 -5.12 20.14 5.02
C THR A 111 -6.64 20.07 4.85
N ASP A 112 -7.10 20.55 3.70
CA ASP A 112 -8.47 20.47 3.22
C ASP A 112 -8.62 19.22 2.33
N PRO A 113 -9.39 18.20 2.75
CA PRO A 113 -9.53 16.95 2.01
C PRO A 113 -10.18 17.14 0.63
N ASP A 114 -11.01 18.17 0.43
CA ASP A 114 -11.66 18.44 -0.84
C ASP A 114 -10.68 19.04 -1.85
N LYS A 115 -9.82 19.97 -1.40
CA LYS A 115 -8.73 20.51 -2.23
C LYS A 115 -7.71 19.44 -2.59
N LEU A 116 -7.38 18.56 -1.64
CA LEU A 116 -6.49 17.45 -1.88
C LEU A 116 -7.07 16.49 -2.93
N ALA A 117 -8.37 16.19 -2.83
CA ALA A 117 -9.09 15.37 -3.79
C ALA A 117 -9.14 16.01 -5.19
N ALA A 118 -9.31 17.33 -5.30
CA ALA A 118 -9.29 18.01 -6.59
C ALA A 118 -7.96 17.84 -7.34
N LYS A 119 -6.82 17.84 -6.60
CA LYS A 119 -5.50 17.54 -7.18
C LYS A 119 -5.41 16.08 -7.64
N LEU A 120 -5.89 15.15 -6.82
CA LEU A 120 -5.93 13.72 -7.17
C LEU A 120 -6.78 13.49 -8.43
N ASP A 121 -7.96 14.10 -8.51
CA ASP A 121 -8.90 13.97 -9.63
C ASP A 121 -8.28 14.36 -10.97
N ALA A 122 -7.56 15.49 -11.00
CA ALA A 122 -6.86 15.95 -12.20
C ALA A 122 -5.80 14.94 -12.67
N ALA A 123 -5.01 14.39 -11.76
CA ALA A 123 -3.98 13.41 -12.09
C ALA A 123 -4.58 12.05 -12.52
N VAL A 124 -5.64 11.59 -11.85
CA VAL A 124 -6.35 10.36 -12.24
C VAL A 124 -6.95 10.52 -13.64
N GLY A 125 -7.52 11.69 -13.97
CA GLY A 125 -7.99 11.97 -15.33
C GLY A 125 -6.88 11.88 -16.39
N LEU A 126 -5.68 12.38 -16.07
CA LEU A 126 -4.53 12.26 -16.97
C LEU A 126 -4.05 10.80 -17.13
N LEU A 127 -3.87 10.09 -16.01
CA LEU A 127 -3.39 8.70 -16.02
C LEU A 127 -4.38 7.75 -16.70
N SER A 128 -5.67 7.88 -16.40
CA SER A 128 -6.74 7.07 -17.03
C SER A 128 -6.87 7.30 -18.54
N SER A 129 -6.53 8.50 -19.04
CA SER A 129 -6.54 8.79 -20.49
C SER A 129 -5.57 7.94 -21.30
N THR A 130 -4.62 7.24 -20.64
CA THR A 130 -3.71 6.27 -21.29
C THR A 130 -4.40 4.96 -21.67
N GLY A 131 -5.60 4.70 -21.15
CA GLY A 131 -6.30 3.43 -21.28
C GLY A 131 -5.89 2.36 -20.26
N ALA A 132 -4.96 2.67 -19.35
CA ALA A 132 -4.59 1.76 -18.27
C ALA A 132 -5.73 1.59 -17.27
N THR A 133 -5.87 0.37 -16.73
CA THR A 133 -6.74 0.13 -15.57
C THR A 133 -6.16 0.86 -14.36
N MET A 134 -6.96 1.70 -13.71
CA MET A 134 -6.57 2.46 -12.53
C MET A 134 -7.04 1.76 -11.25
N VAL A 135 -6.15 1.60 -10.27
CA VAL A 135 -6.47 1.18 -8.91
C VAL A 135 -6.18 2.35 -7.96
N LEU A 136 -7.20 2.80 -7.24
CA LEU A 136 -7.09 3.84 -6.23
C LEU A 136 -7.30 3.26 -4.84
N PHE A 137 -6.54 3.77 -3.87
CA PHE A 137 -6.64 3.34 -2.47
C PHE A 137 -7.38 4.36 -1.63
N THR A 138 -8.39 3.90 -0.89
CA THR A 138 -8.89 4.68 0.25
C THR A 138 -7.88 4.64 1.39
N GLY A 139 -7.81 5.67 2.23
CA GLY A 139 -7.05 5.62 3.48
C GLY A 139 -7.64 4.63 4.49
N PRO A 140 -6.81 4.00 5.34
CA PRO A 140 -7.27 3.08 6.39
C PRO A 140 -8.02 3.82 7.52
N ASP A 141 -8.77 3.07 8.35
CA ASP A 141 -9.42 3.64 9.53
C ASP A 141 -8.43 3.81 10.70
N TRP A 142 -7.86 5.01 10.83
CA TRP A 142 -6.98 5.37 11.96
C TRP A 142 -7.71 5.67 13.27
N GLY A 143 -9.02 5.39 13.39
CA GLY A 143 -9.81 5.75 14.57
C GLY A 143 -9.25 5.22 15.90
N GLY A 144 -8.55 4.09 15.88
CA GLY A 144 -7.89 3.51 17.05
C GLY A 144 -6.48 4.02 17.34
N THR A 145 -5.87 4.80 16.44
CA THR A 145 -4.46 5.21 16.56
C THR A 145 -4.34 6.49 17.40
N PRO A 146 -3.60 6.48 18.53
CA PRO A 146 -3.42 7.65 19.37
C PRO A 146 -2.91 8.87 18.59
N MET A 147 -3.49 10.04 18.85
CA MET A 147 -3.22 11.32 18.15
C MET A 147 -3.61 11.36 16.66
N ILE A 148 -3.28 10.35 15.86
CA ILE A 148 -3.59 10.28 14.42
C ILE A 148 -5.10 10.12 14.19
N GLY A 149 -5.80 9.39 15.07
CA GLY A 149 -7.24 9.15 14.97
C GLY A 149 -8.12 10.41 15.02
N HIS A 150 -7.61 11.55 15.47
CA HIS A 150 -8.31 12.83 15.36
C HIS A 150 -8.56 13.24 13.89
N ASN A 151 -7.78 12.71 12.96
CA ASN A 151 -7.94 12.96 11.53
C ASN A 151 -8.99 12.05 10.88
N ARG A 152 -9.60 11.11 11.61
CA ARG A 152 -10.55 10.10 11.06
C ARG A 152 -11.67 10.73 10.23
N ALA A 153 -12.24 11.85 10.67
CA ALA A 153 -13.29 12.54 9.91
C ALA A 153 -12.76 13.08 8.56
N LYS A 154 -11.57 13.68 8.54
CA LYS A 154 -10.93 14.13 7.28
C LYS A 154 -10.61 12.96 6.35
N VAL A 155 -10.12 11.85 6.91
CA VAL A 155 -9.87 10.61 6.13
C VAL A 155 -11.18 10.09 5.52
N ALA A 156 -12.28 10.07 6.30
CA ALA A 156 -13.58 9.65 5.78
C ALA A 156 -14.05 10.55 4.62
N ILE A 157 -13.94 11.87 4.75
CA ILE A 157 -14.29 12.81 3.67
C ILE A 157 -13.42 12.56 2.42
N PHE A 158 -12.10 12.45 2.61
CA PHE A 158 -11.18 12.18 1.50
C PHE A 158 -11.48 10.84 0.82
N ASN A 159 -11.83 9.80 1.59
CA ASN A 159 -12.21 8.50 1.05
C ASN A 159 -13.46 8.57 0.17
N GLU A 160 -14.49 9.32 0.57
CA GLU A 160 -15.69 9.51 -0.26
C GLU A 160 -15.38 10.29 -1.54
N ASN A 161 -14.47 11.26 -1.47
CA ASN A 161 -13.96 11.92 -2.67
C ASN A 161 -13.20 10.95 -3.58
N ILE A 162 -12.34 10.08 -3.04
CA ILE A 162 -11.64 9.04 -3.83
C ILE A 162 -12.64 8.13 -4.52
N ARG A 163 -13.71 7.70 -3.85
CA ARG A 163 -14.79 6.89 -4.47
C ARG A 163 -15.49 7.64 -5.60
N THR A 164 -15.73 8.94 -5.43
CA THR A 164 -16.32 9.79 -6.46
C THR A 164 -15.40 9.92 -7.67
N ILE A 165 -14.10 10.12 -7.46
CA ILE A 165 -13.08 10.18 -8.51
C ILE A 165 -13.01 8.84 -9.25
N ALA A 166 -12.98 7.72 -8.52
CA ALA A 166 -12.94 6.40 -9.11
C ALA A 166 -14.16 6.12 -9.99
N HIS A 167 -15.36 6.44 -9.51
CA HIS A 167 -16.57 6.32 -10.32
C HIS A 167 -16.51 7.19 -11.59
N ARG A 168 -15.94 8.40 -11.51
CA ARG A 168 -15.83 9.32 -12.65
C ARG A 168 -14.89 8.81 -13.74
N HIS A 169 -13.78 8.17 -13.36
CA HIS A 169 -12.72 7.76 -14.28
C HIS A 169 -12.63 6.24 -14.46
N ASP A 170 -13.68 5.51 -14.10
CA ASP A 170 -13.76 4.03 -14.17
C ASP A 170 -12.57 3.33 -13.48
N ALA A 171 -12.14 3.87 -12.34
CA ALA A 171 -11.09 3.27 -11.53
C ALA A 171 -11.66 2.27 -10.53
N VAL A 172 -10.85 1.26 -10.20
CA VAL A 172 -11.14 0.26 -9.20
C VAL A 172 -10.69 0.77 -7.82
N ILE A 173 -11.51 0.53 -6.79
CA ILE A 173 -11.20 0.93 -5.41
C ILE A 173 -10.61 -0.25 -4.63
N ALA A 174 -9.36 -0.12 -4.20
CA ALA A 174 -8.75 -0.95 -3.16
C ALA A 174 -9.07 -0.36 -1.77
N ASP A 175 -10.08 -0.93 -1.11
CA ASP A 175 -10.72 -0.34 0.06
C ASP A 175 -10.04 -0.71 1.40
N LEU A 176 -8.98 0.02 1.76
CA LEU A 176 -8.33 -0.13 3.07
C LEU A 176 -9.26 0.20 4.24
N TRP A 177 -10.24 1.09 4.05
CA TRP A 177 -11.17 1.47 5.11
C TRP A 177 -12.12 0.32 5.47
N ALA A 178 -12.57 -0.44 4.48
CA ALA A 178 -13.45 -1.59 4.64
C ALA A 178 -12.71 -2.83 5.17
N LEU A 179 -11.39 -2.92 4.97
CA LEU A 179 -10.58 -4.08 5.36
C LEU A 179 -10.41 -4.19 6.89
N ARG A 180 -11.41 -4.78 7.55
CA ARG A 180 -11.50 -4.89 9.02
C ARG A 180 -10.33 -5.61 9.67
N ALA A 181 -9.62 -6.46 8.93
CA ALA A 181 -8.38 -7.08 9.39
C ALA A 181 -7.37 -6.04 9.88
N LEU A 182 -7.32 -4.85 9.26
CA LEU A 182 -6.43 -3.74 9.63
C LEU A 182 -6.79 -3.08 10.97
N THR A 183 -7.88 -3.47 11.63
CA THR A 183 -8.16 -3.04 13.02
C THR A 183 -7.28 -3.75 14.05
N ASP A 184 -6.63 -4.85 13.68
CA ASP A 184 -5.70 -5.58 14.53
C ASP A 184 -4.33 -4.87 14.56
N PRO A 185 -3.80 -4.49 15.74
CA PRO A 185 -2.49 -3.84 15.86
C PRO A 185 -1.33 -4.60 15.22
N ARG A 186 -1.42 -5.93 15.09
CA ARG A 186 -0.38 -6.77 14.47
C ARG A 186 -0.29 -6.60 12.95
N MET A 187 -1.29 -5.97 12.33
CA MET A 187 -1.25 -5.59 10.91
C MET A 187 -0.39 -4.36 10.67
N TRP A 188 0.08 -3.71 11.73
CA TRP A 188 0.85 -2.47 11.68
C TRP A 188 2.28 -2.72 12.15
N ASP A 189 3.22 -1.97 11.57
CA ASP A 189 4.58 -1.87 12.06
C ASP A 189 4.57 -1.27 13.49
N PRO A 190 5.60 -1.49 14.33
CA PRO A 190 5.72 -0.83 15.64
C PRO A 190 5.56 0.70 15.62
N ASP A 191 5.80 1.35 14.48
CA ASP A 191 5.53 2.78 14.31
C ASP A 191 4.04 3.17 14.20
N ARG A 192 3.13 2.18 14.09
CA ARG A 192 1.66 2.34 14.02
C ARG A 192 1.17 3.28 12.91
N LEU A 193 2.03 3.56 11.93
CA LEU A 193 1.76 4.39 10.76
C LEU A 193 1.81 3.52 9.50
N HIS A 194 2.81 2.65 9.40
CA HIS A 194 3.00 1.73 8.30
C HIS A 194 2.45 0.34 8.62
N PHE A 195 2.24 -0.46 7.58
CA PHE A 195 1.78 -1.83 7.74
C PHE A 195 2.95 -2.78 8.00
N SER A 196 2.69 -3.82 8.79
CA SER A 196 3.65 -4.90 9.00
C SER A 196 3.72 -5.81 7.77
N PRO A 197 4.67 -6.78 7.71
CA PRO A 197 4.68 -7.81 6.67
C PRO A 197 3.33 -8.53 6.52
N LEU A 198 2.67 -8.77 7.65
CA LEU A 198 1.36 -9.41 7.69
C LEU A 198 0.24 -8.49 7.17
N GLY A 199 0.30 -7.20 7.50
CA GLY A 199 -0.61 -6.19 6.96
C GLY A 199 -0.50 -6.09 5.44
N TYR A 200 0.72 -5.93 4.92
CA TYR A 200 0.95 -5.88 3.47
C TYR A 200 0.57 -7.15 2.73
N HIS A 201 0.80 -8.33 3.33
CA HIS A 201 0.32 -9.60 2.78
C HIS A 201 -1.22 -9.60 2.64
N THR A 202 -1.92 -9.15 3.68
CA THR A 202 -3.39 -9.06 3.68
C THR A 202 -3.90 -8.04 2.66
N ILE A 203 -3.21 -6.91 2.50
CA ILE A 203 -3.55 -5.88 1.52
C ILE A 203 -3.31 -6.37 0.09
N ALA A 204 -2.20 -7.09 -0.16
CA ALA A 204 -1.92 -7.66 -1.48
C ALA A 204 -3.03 -8.63 -1.92
N MET A 205 -3.50 -9.49 -1.01
CA MET A 205 -4.66 -10.34 -1.26
C MET A 205 -5.91 -9.52 -1.61
N MET A 206 -6.23 -8.50 -0.80
CA MET A 206 -7.39 -7.63 -1.05
C MET A 206 -7.30 -6.94 -2.43
N VAL A 207 -6.12 -6.50 -2.85
CA VAL A 207 -5.92 -5.89 -4.17
C VAL A 207 -6.14 -6.90 -5.29
N LEU A 208 -5.61 -8.12 -5.17
CA LEU A 208 -5.80 -9.18 -6.17
C LEU A 208 -7.27 -9.61 -6.25
N ASP A 209 -7.96 -9.76 -5.11
CA ASP A 209 -9.40 -10.03 -5.04
C ASP A 209 -10.21 -8.90 -5.72
N THR A 210 -9.82 -7.65 -5.46
CA THR A 210 -10.44 -6.45 -6.06
C THR A 210 -10.25 -6.38 -7.58
N LEU A 211 -9.09 -6.81 -8.07
CA LEU A 211 -8.80 -6.97 -9.49
C LEU A 211 -9.40 -8.25 -10.10
N ASN A 212 -10.06 -9.08 -9.29
CA ASN A 212 -10.61 -10.38 -9.66
C ASN A 212 -9.55 -11.32 -10.27
N VAL A 213 -8.35 -11.32 -9.71
CA VAL A 213 -7.23 -12.17 -10.13
C VAL A 213 -7.11 -13.39 -9.20
N PRO A 214 -7.23 -14.62 -9.72
CA PRO A 214 -6.92 -15.80 -8.94
C PRO A 214 -5.46 -15.79 -8.50
N HIS A 215 -5.21 -16.02 -7.21
CA HIS A 215 -3.87 -15.92 -6.63
C HIS A 215 -3.57 -17.05 -5.63
N THR A 216 -2.28 -17.26 -5.37
CA THR A 216 -1.78 -18.32 -4.48
C THR A 216 -1.73 -17.90 -3.02
N LEU A 217 -1.73 -16.60 -2.73
CA LEU A 217 -1.70 -16.06 -1.38
C LEU A 217 -2.85 -16.59 -0.53
N ARG A 218 -2.55 -17.02 0.70
CA ARG A 218 -3.52 -17.52 1.67
C ARG A 218 -3.61 -16.60 2.88
N PRO A 219 -4.79 -16.46 3.51
CA PRO A 219 -4.92 -15.69 4.75
C PRO A 219 -3.97 -16.22 5.82
N LEU A 220 -3.17 -15.34 6.41
CA LEU A 220 -2.28 -15.66 7.52
C LEU A 220 -2.92 -15.23 8.85
N ARG A 221 -2.74 -16.04 9.90
CA ARG A 221 -3.26 -15.73 11.23
C ARG A 221 -2.21 -14.99 12.06
N PRO A 222 -2.54 -13.81 12.62
CA PRO A 222 -1.63 -13.12 13.53
C PRO A 222 -1.35 -13.96 14.79
N LYS A 223 -0.09 -13.97 15.26
CA LYS A 223 0.29 -14.61 16.54
C LYS A 223 -0.36 -13.88 17.71
N ALA A 224 -0.90 -14.60 18.70
CA ALA A 224 -1.52 -14.01 19.89
C ALA A 224 -0.58 -13.01 20.59
N LEU A 225 -1.12 -11.83 20.94
CA LEU A 225 -0.44 -10.87 21.82
C LEU A 225 -0.65 -11.28 23.28
N PRO A 226 0.32 -11.04 24.17
CA PRO A 226 0.10 -11.16 25.60
C PRO A 226 -0.92 -10.11 26.07
N ASP A 227 -1.68 -10.44 27.10
CA ASP A 227 -2.65 -9.51 27.71
C ASP A 227 -1.93 -8.29 28.29
N SER A 228 -2.39 -7.10 27.93
CA SER A 228 -1.83 -5.83 28.41
C SER A 228 -2.89 -5.04 29.17
N SER A 229 -2.51 -4.48 30.32
CA SER A 229 -3.41 -3.61 31.09
C SER A 229 -3.54 -2.24 30.43
N TRP A 230 -4.68 -1.57 30.61
CA TRP A 230 -4.93 -0.23 30.04
C TRP A 230 -3.87 0.82 30.44
N ARG A 231 -3.29 0.69 31.64
CA ARG A 231 -2.21 1.57 32.12
C ARG A 231 -0.92 1.35 31.36
N HIS A 232 -0.60 0.08 31.08
CA HIS A 232 0.57 -0.30 30.30
C HIS A 232 0.43 0.17 28.85
N ALA A 233 -0.75 -0.02 28.24
CA ALA A 233 -1.06 0.48 26.91
C ALA A 233 -0.87 2.01 26.78
N ARG A 234 -1.31 2.81 27.78
CA ARG A 234 -1.07 4.27 27.75
C ARG A 234 0.40 4.66 27.91
N ALA A 235 1.16 3.92 28.70
CA ALA A 235 2.60 4.15 28.81
C ALA A 235 3.30 3.84 27.48
N GLU A 236 2.90 2.75 26.81
CA GLU A 236 3.37 2.41 25.46
C GLU A 236 3.02 3.48 24.43
N ASP A 237 1.84 4.11 24.51
CA ASP A 237 1.46 5.22 23.61
C ASP A 237 2.40 6.43 23.74
N LEU A 238 2.82 6.77 24.96
CA LEU A 238 3.76 7.87 25.20
C LEU A 238 5.16 7.54 24.68
N VAL A 239 5.63 6.31 24.93
CA VAL A 239 6.92 5.83 24.42
C VAL A 239 6.91 5.81 22.89
N TRP A 240 5.83 5.30 22.30
CA TRP A 240 5.61 5.30 20.86
C TRP A 240 5.65 6.70 20.27
N ALA A 241 4.90 7.65 20.86
CA ALA A 241 4.84 9.01 20.36
C ALA A 241 6.22 9.68 20.37
N ARG A 242 7.00 9.47 21.44
CA ARG A 242 8.36 9.99 21.56
C ARG A 242 9.33 9.33 20.56
N LYS A 243 9.20 8.02 20.33
CA LYS A 243 10.12 7.24 19.50
C LYS A 243 9.86 7.42 18.00
N TYR A 244 8.60 7.49 17.58
CA TYR A 244 8.23 7.43 16.17
C TYR A 244 7.54 8.70 15.68
N LEU A 245 6.43 9.09 16.31
CA LEU A 245 5.58 10.17 15.82
C LEU A 245 6.28 11.54 15.88
N VAL A 246 6.88 11.90 17.02
CA VAL A 246 7.51 13.22 17.21
C VAL A 246 8.70 13.43 16.26
N PRO A 247 9.67 12.50 16.14
CA PRO A 247 10.76 12.64 15.17
C PRO A 247 10.25 12.78 13.72
N TRP A 248 9.26 11.99 13.33
CA TRP A 248 8.68 12.05 11.99
C TRP A 248 8.01 13.41 11.71
N VAL A 249 7.21 13.95 12.65
CA VAL A 249 6.62 15.29 12.53
C VAL A 249 7.70 16.38 12.49
N LEU A 250 8.74 16.28 13.34
CA LEU A 250 9.81 17.27 13.41
C LEU A 250 10.62 17.32 12.12
N ARG A 251 11.01 16.18 11.56
CA ARG A 251 11.70 16.10 10.26
C ARG A 251 10.89 16.78 9.16
N ARG A 252 9.56 16.59 9.17
CA ARG A 252 8.66 17.23 8.21
C ARG A 252 8.68 18.76 8.32
N ILE A 253 8.60 19.30 9.54
CA ILE A 253 8.57 20.76 9.76
C ILE A 253 9.91 21.40 9.40
N ARG A 254 11.01 20.68 9.63
CA ARG A 254 12.37 21.21 9.43
C ARG A 254 12.84 21.16 7.99
N HIS A 255 12.10 20.54 7.08
CA HIS A 255 12.53 20.30 5.69
C HIS A 255 13.97 19.76 5.62
N GLU A 256 14.32 18.85 6.53
CA GLU A 256 15.66 18.25 6.55
C GLU A 256 15.89 17.55 5.20
N THR A 257 16.99 17.89 4.54
CA THR A 257 17.41 17.26 3.29
C THR A 257 17.86 15.83 3.61
N GLU A 258 16.95 14.87 3.47
CA GLU A 258 17.33 13.47 3.38
C GLU A 258 18.21 13.28 2.13
N GLU A 259 19.10 12.28 2.14
CA GLU A 259 19.70 11.80 0.88
C GLU A 259 18.58 11.61 -0.14
N GLU A 260 18.83 11.96 -1.41
CA GLU A 260 17.80 11.94 -2.46
C GLU A 260 17.29 10.51 -2.65
N LEU A 261 16.23 10.17 -1.91
CA LEU A 261 15.60 8.86 -1.95
C LEU A 261 15.02 8.66 -3.34
N GLN A 262 15.38 7.54 -3.96
CA GLN A 262 14.93 7.19 -5.30
C GLN A 262 13.94 6.03 -5.23
N ALA A 263 13.07 5.98 -6.23
CA ALA A 263 12.18 4.84 -6.44
C ALA A 263 12.97 3.53 -6.48
N LYS A 264 12.52 2.51 -5.74
CA LYS A 264 13.20 1.20 -5.67
C LYS A 264 13.17 0.43 -6.99
N ARG A 265 12.22 0.74 -7.89
CA ARG A 265 12.09 0.17 -9.24
C ARG A 265 11.67 1.28 -10.22
N PRO A 266 12.59 2.17 -10.65
CA PRO A 266 12.26 3.34 -11.49
C PRO A 266 11.96 2.96 -12.94
N VAL A 267 12.36 1.77 -13.37
CA VAL A 267 12.12 1.20 -14.70
C VAL A 267 11.28 -0.06 -14.59
N ALA A 268 10.35 -0.23 -15.53
CA ALA A 268 9.55 -1.44 -15.63
C ALA A 268 10.40 -2.59 -16.16
N GLY A 269 10.56 -3.63 -15.35
CA GLY A 269 11.37 -4.81 -15.67
C GLY A 269 10.77 -6.08 -15.09
N PRO A 270 11.45 -7.23 -15.26
CA PRO A 270 10.95 -8.49 -14.74
C PRO A 270 10.83 -8.47 -13.21
N VAL A 271 9.84 -9.19 -12.70
CA VAL A 271 9.61 -9.28 -11.24
C VAL A 271 10.71 -10.10 -10.56
N PHE A 272 11.15 -11.18 -11.21
CA PHE A 272 12.18 -12.11 -10.75
C PHE A 272 13.32 -12.24 -11.75
N GLY A 273 14.47 -12.76 -11.31
CA GLY A 273 15.56 -13.19 -12.19
C GLY A 273 16.41 -12.05 -12.75
N ALA A 274 17.05 -12.31 -13.89
CA ALA A 274 17.98 -11.38 -14.52
C ALA A 274 17.26 -10.09 -14.95
N GLY A 275 17.78 -8.93 -14.55
CA GLY A 275 17.17 -7.63 -14.81
C GLY A 275 16.35 -7.06 -13.65
N MET A 276 16.11 -7.84 -12.58
CA MET A 276 15.60 -7.31 -11.31
C MET A 276 16.70 -6.48 -10.61
N PRO A 277 16.40 -5.26 -10.12
CA PRO A 277 17.39 -4.48 -9.35
C PRO A 277 17.86 -5.22 -8.10
N PRO A 278 19.08 -4.95 -7.59
CA PRO A 278 19.61 -5.66 -6.44
C PRO A 278 18.82 -5.37 -5.15
N GLY A 279 18.74 -6.39 -4.29
CA GLY A 279 18.27 -6.25 -2.92
C GLY A 279 19.33 -5.61 -2.05
N THR A 280 19.35 -4.29 -2.01
CA THR A 280 20.10 -3.48 -1.03
C THR A 280 19.14 -2.43 -0.51
N PHE A 281 19.04 -2.29 0.80
CA PHE A 281 18.21 -1.26 1.42
C PHE A 281 18.70 0.12 0.98
N ILE A 282 17.81 0.94 0.40
CA ILE A 282 18.10 2.33 0.02
C ILE A 282 17.60 3.21 1.17
N GLY A 283 18.54 3.74 1.97
CA GLY A 283 18.29 4.64 3.10
C GLY A 283 18.88 4.15 4.43
N THR A 284 18.72 4.93 5.50
CA THR A 284 18.97 4.47 6.87
C THR A 284 17.80 3.60 7.36
N HIS A 285 18.08 2.50 8.05
CA HIS A 285 17.03 1.64 8.60
C HIS A 285 16.12 2.50 9.50
N PRO A 286 14.78 2.36 9.47
CA PRO A 286 13.90 3.14 10.35
C PRO A 286 14.14 2.88 11.85
N GLN A 287 14.93 1.85 12.17
CA GLN A 287 15.35 1.49 13.54
C GLN A 287 16.73 2.03 13.91
N ASP A 288 17.50 2.55 12.94
CA ASP A 288 18.81 3.17 13.15
C ASP A 288 18.70 4.69 13.42
N LEU A 289 17.48 5.19 13.70
CA LEU A 289 17.16 6.57 14.10
C LEU A 289 16.22 6.60 15.32
#